data_AF-A0A2T1BZD1-F1
#
_entry.id   AF-A0A2T1BZD1-F1
#
_cell.length_a   1.000
_cell.length_b   1.000
_cell.length_c   1.000
_cell.angle_alpha   90.00
_cell.angle_beta   90.00
_cell.angle_gamma   90.00
#
_symmetry.space_group_name_H-M   'P 1'
#
loop_
_entity.id
_entity.type
_entity.pdbx_description
1 polymer ?
#
loop_
_entity_poly.entity_id
_entity_poly.type
_entity_poly.pdbx_seq_one_letter_code
_entity_poly.pdbx_strand_id
1 'polypeptide(L)'
;MTYCDISDQIEQWQESTQSCNPKAAYALAELIQQISEDRYSASWLMGIEDGLKRSVESDNADGWLTDDEYERLKQLKQECGGWWHWGEADLHPVFVPENPDSDL
;
A
#
# COMPACT_ATOMS: atom_id res chain seq x y z
N MET A 1 11.12 -6.12 24.20
CA MET A 1 10.13 -6.22 23.12
C MET A 1 10.70 -5.43 21.96
N THR A 2 11.29 -6.11 20.99
CA THR A 2 11.80 -5.47 19.78
C THR A 2 10.58 -5.11 18.96
N TYR A 3 10.19 -3.84 18.98
CA TYR A 3 9.25 -3.31 18.00
C TYR A 3 9.92 -3.53 16.64
N CYS A 4 9.43 -4.49 15.85
CA CYS A 4 9.80 -4.56 14.45
C CYS A 4 9.23 -3.29 13.83
N ASP A 5 10.07 -2.26 13.74
CA ASP A 5 9.73 -1.04 13.05
C ASP A 5 9.51 -1.44 11.59
N ILE A 6 8.29 -1.26 11.12
CA ILE A 6 7.92 -1.60 9.74
C ILE A 6 8.89 -0.93 8.76
N SER A 7 9.46 0.24 9.09
CA SER A 7 10.47 0.92 8.26
C SER A 7 11.71 0.06 7.99
N ASP A 8 12.19 -0.71 8.97
CA ASP A 8 13.34 -1.63 8.81
C ASP A 8 13.00 -2.82 7.91
N GLN A 9 11.73 -3.27 7.96
CA GLN A 9 11.23 -4.31 7.05
C GLN A 9 11.01 -3.77 5.64
N ILE A 10 10.54 -2.52 5.48
CA ILE A 10 10.36 -1.93 4.15
C ILE A 10 11.72 -1.65 3.47
N GLU A 11 12.78 -1.31 4.22
CA GLU A 11 14.14 -1.24 3.64
C GLU A 11 14.61 -2.60 3.09
N GLN A 12 14.38 -3.71 3.80
CA GLN A 12 14.62 -5.06 3.27
C GLN A 12 13.72 -5.39 2.06
N TRP A 13 12.52 -4.81 1.98
CA TRP A 13 11.60 -5.01 0.86
C TRP A 13 12.02 -4.25 -0.41
N GLN A 14 12.84 -3.21 -0.33
CA GLN A 14 13.38 -2.51 -1.52
C GLN A 14 14.17 -3.45 -2.45
N GLU A 15 14.81 -4.49 -1.89
CA GLU A 15 15.60 -5.46 -2.65
C GLU A 15 14.75 -6.61 -3.22
N SER A 16 13.55 -6.84 -2.66
CA SER A 16 12.68 -7.99 -2.98
C SER A 16 11.41 -7.62 -3.78
N THR A 17 11.10 -6.33 -3.89
CA THR A 17 9.93 -5.86 -4.63
C THR A 17 10.17 -5.95 -6.13
N GLN A 18 9.39 -6.81 -6.82
CA GLN A 18 9.36 -6.91 -8.29
C GLN A 18 8.70 -5.68 -8.97
N SER A 19 8.70 -4.53 -8.31
CA SER A 19 8.11 -3.30 -8.83
C SER A 19 9.05 -2.63 -9.83
N CYS A 20 8.47 -1.99 -10.85
CA CYS A 20 9.21 -1.12 -11.77
C CYS A 20 9.77 0.13 -11.07
N ASN A 21 9.23 0.52 -9.91
CA ASN A 21 9.71 1.64 -9.11
C ASN A 21 9.57 1.35 -7.60
N PRO A 22 10.62 0.80 -6.94
CA PRO A 22 10.55 0.39 -5.55
C PRO A 22 10.35 1.58 -4.59
N LYS A 23 10.77 2.80 -4.97
CA LYS A 23 10.53 4.01 -4.17
C LYS A 23 9.06 4.42 -4.14
N ALA A 24 8.36 4.28 -5.28
CA ALA A 24 6.93 4.54 -5.32
C ALA A 24 6.15 3.46 -4.56
N ALA A 25 6.58 2.19 -4.65
CA ALA A 25 6.02 1.12 -3.84
C ALA A 25 6.19 1.43 -2.33
N TYR A 26 7.39 1.85 -1.91
CA TYR A 26 7.66 2.24 -0.53
C TYR A 26 6.74 3.36 -0.05
N ALA A 27 6.67 4.46 -0.81
CA ALA A 27 5.82 5.59 -0.46
C ALA A 27 4.32 5.21 -0.42
N LEU A 28 3.89 4.23 -1.23
CA LEU A 28 2.54 3.70 -1.17
C LEU A 28 2.28 2.96 0.16
N ALA A 29 3.21 2.10 0.60
CA ALA A 29 3.09 1.39 1.87
C ALA A 29 3.07 2.35 3.06
N GLU A 30 3.98 3.33 3.09
CA GLU A 30 4.00 4.35 4.14
C GLU A 30 2.68 5.12 4.19
N LEU A 31 2.14 5.51 3.05
CA LEU A 31 0.88 6.26 3.02
C LEU A 31 -0.29 5.42 3.56
N ILE A 32 -0.37 4.14 3.18
CA ILE A 32 -1.39 3.21 3.72
C ILE A 32 -1.25 3.06 5.23
N GLN A 33 -0.02 2.92 5.73
CA GLN A 33 0.28 2.86 7.16
C GLN A 33 -0.10 4.16 7.88
N GLN A 34 0.25 5.32 7.34
CA GLN A 34 -0.10 6.61 7.93
C GLN A 34 -1.62 6.79 8.03
N ILE A 35 -2.36 6.43 6.98
CA ILE A 35 -3.84 6.46 7.00
C ILE A 35 -4.38 5.49 8.05
N SER A 36 -3.80 4.29 8.15
CA SER A 36 -4.18 3.30 9.16
C SER A 36 -3.93 3.80 10.59
N GLU A 37 -2.78 4.44 10.83
CA GLU A 37 -2.42 4.95 12.14
C GLU A 37 -3.27 6.16 12.53
N ASP A 38 -3.51 7.08 11.59
CA ASP A 38 -4.35 8.26 11.80
C ASP A 38 -5.80 7.88 12.13
N ARG A 39 -6.37 6.92 11.39
CA ARG A 39 -7.79 6.56 11.51
C ARG A 39 -8.08 5.49 12.55
N TYR A 40 -7.16 4.56 12.75
CA TYR A 40 -7.39 3.37 13.57
C TYR A 40 -6.34 3.16 14.66
N SER A 41 -5.34 4.05 14.77
CA SER A 41 -4.22 3.91 15.71
C SER A 41 -3.55 2.53 15.62
N ALA A 42 -3.55 1.96 14.41
CA ALA A 42 -2.99 0.66 14.10
C ALA A 42 -1.90 0.82 13.04
N SER A 43 -0.76 0.16 13.21
CA SER A 43 0.34 0.24 12.25
C SER A 43 -0.05 -0.27 10.86
N TRP A 44 -0.94 -1.25 10.77
CA TRP A 44 -1.61 -1.63 9.52
C TRP A 44 -2.91 -2.36 9.85
N LEU A 45 -4.05 -1.72 9.62
CA LEU A 45 -5.34 -2.37 9.81
C LEU A 45 -5.61 -3.31 8.64
N MET A 46 -5.75 -4.60 8.92
CA MET A 46 -6.11 -5.60 7.92
C MET A 46 -7.38 -5.18 7.14
N GLY A 47 -7.27 -5.14 5.81
CA GLY A 47 -8.39 -4.80 4.93
C GLY A 47 -8.55 -3.30 4.67
N ILE A 48 -7.76 -2.43 5.30
CA ILE A 48 -7.73 -1.00 4.93
C ILE A 48 -7.26 -0.84 3.49
N GLU A 49 -6.28 -1.63 3.08
CA GLU A 49 -5.70 -1.59 1.75
C GLU A 49 -6.69 -2.02 0.66
N ASP A 50 -7.63 -2.92 0.95
CA ASP A 50 -8.70 -3.30 0.02
C ASP A 50 -9.71 -2.15 -0.14
N GLY A 51 -10.04 -1.48 0.97
CA GLY A 51 -10.87 -0.28 0.96
C GLY A 51 -10.24 0.85 0.14
N LEU A 52 -8.96 1.13 0.38
CA LEU A 52 -8.19 2.13 -0.37
C LEU A 52 -8.12 1.78 -1.86
N LYS A 53 -7.82 0.52 -2.18
CA LYS A 53 -7.75 0.05 -3.56
C LYS A 53 -9.09 0.22 -4.26
N ARG A 54 -10.19 -0.22 -3.63
CA ARG A 54 -11.53 -0.09 -4.20
C ARG A 54 -11.91 1.37 -4.41
N SER A 55 -11.55 2.28 -3.51
CA SER A 55 -11.78 3.71 -3.71
C SER A 55 -11.01 4.27 -4.91
N VAL A 56 -9.74 3.88 -5.07
CA VAL A 56 -8.91 4.27 -6.23
C VAL A 56 -9.44 3.67 -7.54
N GLU A 57 -9.89 2.42 -7.53
CA GLU A 57 -10.41 1.72 -8.73
C GLU A 57 -11.81 2.19 -9.12
N SER A 58 -12.67 2.49 -8.14
CA SER A 58 -14.03 2.98 -8.37
C SER A 58 -14.07 4.48 -8.71
N ASP A 59 -12.92 5.15 -8.74
CA ASP A 59 -12.76 6.60 -8.83
C ASP A 59 -13.67 7.36 -7.85
N ASN A 60 -13.85 6.80 -6.65
CA ASN A 60 -14.76 7.32 -5.64
C ASN A 60 -14.03 7.39 -4.29
N ALA A 61 -13.59 8.59 -3.95
CA ALA A 61 -13.15 8.90 -2.60
C ALA A 61 -14.39 8.84 -1.70
N ASP A 62 -14.56 7.74 -0.97
CA ASP A 62 -15.78 7.41 -0.19
C ASP A 62 -15.92 8.30 1.08
N GLY A 63 -15.43 9.53 1.03
CA GLY A 63 -15.49 10.55 2.09
C GLY A 63 -14.56 10.33 3.28
N TRP A 64 -13.88 9.18 3.34
CA TRP A 64 -12.91 8.87 4.40
C TRP A 64 -11.45 9.11 3.98
N LEU A 65 -11.18 9.44 2.72
CA LEU A 65 -9.88 9.93 2.25
C LEU A 65 -9.96 11.43 1.97
N THR A 66 -8.89 12.16 2.28
CA THR A 66 -8.72 13.51 1.75
C THR A 66 -8.37 13.45 0.25
N ASP A 67 -8.70 14.50 -0.51
CA ASP A 67 -8.36 14.59 -1.92
C ASP A 67 -6.85 14.41 -2.16
N ASP A 68 -5.99 14.97 -1.29
CA ASP A 68 -4.52 14.84 -1.40
C ASP A 68 -4.08 13.38 -1.20
N GLU A 69 -4.57 12.69 -0.16
CA GLU A 69 -4.27 11.26 0.06
C GLU A 69 -4.73 10.40 -1.11
N TYR A 70 -5.93 10.67 -1.63
CA TYR A 70 -6.49 9.96 -2.78
C TYR A 70 -5.65 10.15 -4.05
N GLU A 71 -5.30 11.39 -4.40
CA GLU A 71 -4.45 11.68 -5.54
C GLU A 71 -3.06 11.05 -5.39
N ARG A 72 -2.50 11.09 -4.18
CA ARG A 72 -1.19 10.48 -3.87
C ARG A 72 -1.22 8.96 -4.03
N LEU A 73 -2.25 8.28 -3.50
CA LEU A 73 -2.43 6.83 -3.65
C LEU A 73 -2.53 6.44 -5.14
N LYS A 74 -3.33 7.19 -5.90
CA LYS A 74 -3.53 6.95 -7.33
C LYS A 74 -2.23 7.14 -8.12
N GLN A 75 -1.49 8.20 -7.84
CA GLN A 75 -0.20 8.46 -8.46
C GLN A 75 0.80 7.34 -8.13
N LEU A 76 0.96 7.01 -6.84
CA LEU A 76 1.90 6.00 -6.38
C LEU A 76 1.58 4.60 -6.94
N LYS A 77 0.30 4.23 -7.03
CA LYS A 77 -0.15 2.99 -7.70
C LYS A 77 0.34 2.94 -9.15
N GLN A 78 0.17 4.03 -9.90
CA GLN A 78 0.61 4.09 -11.30
C GLN A 78 2.13 4.03 -11.42
N GLU A 79 2.86 4.70 -10.53
CA GLU A 79 4.32 4.72 -10.55
C GLU A 79 4.93 3.37 -10.16
N CYS A 80 4.35 2.67 -9.18
CA CYS A 80 4.85 1.38 -8.71
C CYS A 80 4.32 0.19 -9.52
N GLY A 81 3.22 0.37 -10.27
CA GLY A 81 2.60 -0.67 -11.08
C GLY A 81 2.07 -1.84 -10.24
N GLY A 82 1.56 -1.57 -9.05
CA GLY A 82 1.08 -2.60 -8.13
C GLY A 82 0.43 -2.04 -6.88
N TRP A 83 0.16 -2.92 -5.92
CA TRP A 83 -0.53 -2.57 -4.70
C TRP A 83 -0.07 -3.41 -3.51
N TRP A 84 -0.09 -2.83 -2.31
CA TRP A 84 0.23 -3.56 -1.08
C TRP A 84 -0.99 -4.24 -0.51
N HIS A 85 -0.84 -5.50 -0.13
CA HIS A 85 -1.87 -6.33 0.46
C HIS A 85 -1.39 -6.88 1.81
N TRP A 86 -2.27 -6.99 2.81
CA TRP A 86 -1.89 -7.69 4.03
C TRP A 86 -1.83 -9.21 3.78
N GLY A 87 -0.64 -9.79 3.88
CA GLY A 87 -0.44 -11.23 3.72
C GLY A 87 -0.87 -11.98 4.99
N GLU A 88 -1.97 -12.74 4.91
CA GLU A 88 -2.44 -13.54 6.05
C GLU A 88 -1.44 -14.63 6.47
N ALA A 89 -0.71 -15.18 5.50
CA ALA A 89 0.26 -16.25 5.74
C ALA A 89 1.51 -15.76 6.48
N ASP A 90 1.98 -14.56 6.13
CA ASP A 90 3.23 -14.01 6.65
C ASP A 90 3.02 -12.93 7.73
N LEU A 91 1.76 -12.58 8.01
CA LEU A 91 1.32 -11.57 8.99
C LEU A 91 2.01 -10.21 8.79
N HIS A 92 2.27 -9.85 7.53
CA HIS A 92 2.91 -8.60 7.14
C HIS A 92 2.41 -8.13 5.76
N PRO A 93 2.56 -6.85 5.40
CA PRO A 93 2.14 -6.34 4.11
C PRO A 93 3.09 -6.84 3.00
N VAL A 94 2.51 -7.38 1.93
CA VAL A 94 3.20 -7.89 0.75
C VAL A 94 2.83 -7.07 -0.47
N PHE A 95 3.82 -6.75 -1.30
CA PHE A 95 3.57 -6.04 -2.55
C PHE A 95 3.17 -6.99 -3.67
N VAL A 96 2.02 -6.74 -4.29
CA VAL A 96 1.53 -7.48 -5.44
C VAL A 96 1.67 -6.60 -6.68
N PRO A 97 2.58 -6.92 -7.63
CA PRO A 97 2.64 -6.21 -8.89
C PRO A 97 1.37 -6.46 -9.70
N GLU A 98 0.73 -5.39 -10.14
CA GLU A 98 -0.41 -5.43 -11.05
C GLU A 98 0.18 -5.55 -12.47
N ASN A 99 0.74 -6.72 -12.78
CA ASN A 99 1.30 -6.99 -14.10
C ASN A 99 0.20 -6.79 -15.16
N PRO A 100 0.44 -6.02 -16.25
CA PRO A 100 -0.52 -5.85 -17.33
C PRO A 100 -0.71 -7.09 -18.22
N ASP A 101 -0.27 -8.29 -17.79
CA ASP A 101 -0.30 -9.53 -18.58
C ASP A 101 -1.53 -10.42 -18.29
N SER A 102 -2.63 -9.81 -17.83
CA SER A 102 -3.96 -10.46 -17.78
C SER A 102 -4.92 -9.78 -18.75
N ASP A 103 -4.50 -9.67 -20.01
CA ASP A 103 -5.40 -9.62 -21.16
C ASP A 103 -5.17 -10.91 -21.97
N LEU A 104 -5.97 -11.94 -21.69
CA LEU A 104 -6.11 -13.12 -22.56
C LEU A 104 -7.48 -13.77 -22.39
#